data_AF-A0A8J2NRU0-F1
#
_entry.id   AF-A0A8J2NRU0-F1
#
_cell.length_a   1.000
_cell.length_b   1.000
_cell.length_c   1.000
_cell.angle_alpha   90.00
_cell.angle_beta   90.00
_cell.angle_gamma   90.00
#
_symmetry.space_group_name_H-M   'P 1'
#
loop_
_entity.id
_entity.type
_entity.pdbx_description
1 polymer ?
#
loop_
_entity_poly.entity_id
_entity_poly.type
_entity_poly.pdbx_seq_one_letter_code
_entity_poly.pdbx_strand_id
1 'polypeptide(L)' 'KEELFLALPLPVRVFGSPLNAPTLEEALRSFIVPEILDDKNQYNCERCQKPCDAKKGFSFKKLP' A
#
# COMPACT_ATOMS: atom_id res chain seq x y z
N LYS A 1 -4.06 1.57 -12.92
CA LYS A 1 -5.38 2.23 -12.96
C LYS A 1 -5.28 3.52 -12.15
N GLU A 2 -5.92 4.60 -12.58
CA GLU A 2 -5.94 5.87 -11.85
C GLU A 2 -7.29 6.02 -11.14
N GLU A 3 -7.28 6.49 -9.90
CA GLU A 3 -8.47 6.69 -9.09
C GLU A 3 -8.42 8.06 -8.40
N LEU A 4 -9.57 8.70 -8.23
CA LEU A 4 -9.73 9.98 -7.55
C LEU A 4 -10.25 9.73 -6.14
N PHE A 5 -9.71 10.43 -5.15
CA PHE A 5 -10.09 10.32 -3.75
C PHE A 5 -10.26 11.72 -3.13
N LEU A 6 -11.20 11.85 -2.19
CA LEU A 6 -11.46 13.09 -1.46
C LEU A 6 -10.64 13.20 -0.17
N ALA A 7 -10.23 12.06 0.39
CA ALA A 7 -9.47 11.97 1.63
C ALA A 7 -8.51 10.79 1.59
N LEU A 8 -7.41 10.90 2.33
CA LEU A 8 -6.37 9.89 2.42
C LEU A 8 -6.38 9.22 3.80
N PRO A 9 -6.79 7.94 3.92
CA PRO A 9 -6.80 7.24 5.20
C PRO A 9 -5.38 6.80 5.55
N LEU A 10 -4.73 7.54 6.47
CA LEU A 10 -3.37 7.26 6.88
C LEU A 10 -3.30 6.25 8.05
N PRO A 11 -2.39 5.26 7.99
CA PRO A 11 -2.22 4.30 9.08
C PRO A 11 -1.56 4.96 10.29
N VAL A 12 -2.25 4.94 11.44
CA VAL A 12 -1.75 5.49 12.72
C VAL A 12 -1.03 4.42 13.56
N ARG A 13 -1.20 3.13 13.23
CA ARG A 13 -0.52 2.02 13.91
C ARG A 13 0.01 1.04 12.89
N VAL A 14 1.33 0.90 12.87
CA VAL A 14 2.03 -0.16 12.14
C VAL A 14 2.27 -1.32 13.10
N PHE A 15 1.72 -2.49 12.78
CA PHE A 15 1.91 -3.71 13.58
C PHE A 15 3.42 -4.00 13.67
N GLY A 16 3.97 -4.01 14.89
CA GLY A 16 5.40 -4.25 15.14
C GLY A 16 6.29 -3.01 15.29
N SER A 17 5.76 -1.78 15.17
CA SER A 17 6.52 -0.55 15.47
C SER A 17 6.39 -0.16 16.96
N PRO A 18 7.48 0.26 17.64
CA PRO A 18 7.43 0.72 19.04
C PRO A 18 6.75 2.08 19.20
N LEU A 19 6.54 2.83 18.12
CA LEU A 19 5.92 4.16 18.15
C LEU A 19 4.41 4.04 17.92
N ASN A 20 3.65 4.25 18.99
CA ASN A 20 2.18 4.21 19.00
C ASN A 20 1.50 5.43 18.33
N ALA A 21 2.28 6.34 17.73
CA ALA A 21 1.80 7.52 17.00
C ALA A 21 2.87 7.98 15.99
N PRO A 22 2.80 7.59 14.71
CA PRO A 22 3.72 8.08 13.68
C PRO A 22 3.46 9.56 13.40
N THR A 23 4.52 10.28 13.02
CA THR A 23 4.41 11.62 12.42
C THR A 23 3.63 11.54 11.11
N LEU A 24 3.11 12.69 10.64
CA LEU A 24 2.38 12.73 9.37
C LEU A 24 3.26 12.24 8.20
N GLU A 25 4.53 12.63 8.20
CA GLU A 25 5.53 12.23 7.21
C GLU A 25 5.76 10.72 7.21
N GLU A 26 5.85 10.10 8.40
CA GLU A 26 5.98 8.65 8.53
C GLU A 26 4.73 7.93 8.03
N ALA A 27 3.54 8.40 8.41
CA ALA A 27 2.29 7.81 7.97
C ALA A 27 2.12 7.91 6.43
N LEU A 28 2.49 9.05 5.84
CA LEU A 28 2.50 9.25 4.39
C LEU A 28 3.51 8.35 3.69
N ARG A 29 4.73 8.22 4.24
CA ARG A 29 5.76 7.32 3.70
C ARG A 29 5.28 5.87 3.73
N SER A 30 4.75 5.41 4.87
CA SER A 30 4.22 4.05 4.99
C SER A 30 3.05 3.78 4.06
N PHE A 31 2.19 4.78 3.80
CA PHE A 31 1.04 4.62 2.89
C PHE A 31 1.45 4.31 1.44
N ILE A 32 2.58 4.84 0.97
CA ILE A 32 3.06 4.64 -0.41
C ILE A 32 4.02 3.46 -0.55
N VAL A 33 4.43 2.82 0.56
CA VAL A 33 5.28 1.63 0.49
C VAL A 33 4.44 0.48 -0.09
N PRO A 34 4.87 -0.14 -1.20
CA PRO A 34 4.15 -1.27 -1.76
C PRO A 34 4.27 -2.50 -0.86
N GLU A 35 3.16 -3.18 -0.68
CA GLU A 35 3.08 -4.51 -0.09
C GLU A 35 3.61 -5.55 -1.09
N ILE A 36 4.41 -6.49 -0.60
CA ILE A 36 4.86 -7.64 -1.38
C ILE A 36 3.80 -8.74 -1.24
N LEU A 37 3.30 -9.19 -2.39
CA LEU A 37 2.34 -10.26 -2.52
C LEU A 37 3.10 -11.52 -2.92
N ASP A 38 3.42 -12.37 -1.96
CA ASP A 38 4.14 -13.64 -2.14
C ASP A 38 3.47 -14.78 -1.35
N ASP A 39 3.96 -16.01 -1.54
CA ASP A 39 3.48 -17.24 -0.91
C ASP A 39 1.94 -17.40 -0.92
N LYS A 40 1.29 -17.19 0.22
CA LYS A 40 -0.16 -17.36 0.40
C LYS A 40 -0.98 -16.14 -0.01
N ASN A 41 -0.33 -15.00 -0.26
CA ASN A 41 -0.95 -13.73 -0.63
C ASN A 41 -0.63 -13.33 -2.08
N GLN A 42 -0.23 -14.29 -2.92
CA GLN A 42 0.08 -14.06 -4.34
C GLN A 42 -1.09 -13.47 -5.12
N TYR A 43 -0.78 -12.60 -6.08
CA TYR A 43 -1.78 -12.01 -6.97
C TYR A 43 -2.22 -13.02 -8.04
N ASN A 44 -3.53 -13.20 -8.22
CA ASN A 44 -4.04 -14.02 -9.31
C ASN A 44 -4.02 -13.22 -10.62
N CYS A 45 -2.98 -13.44 -11.44
CA CYS A 45 -2.77 -12.65 -12.64
C CYS A 45 -3.78 -13.02 -13.73
N GLU A 46 -4.68 -12.10 -14.10
CA GLU A 46 -5.68 -12.29 -15.17
C GLU A 46 -5.07 -12.65 -16.53
N ARG A 47 -3.84 -12.21 -16.81
CA ARG A 47 -3.13 -12.53 -18.05
C ARG A 47 -2.49 -13.93 -18.04
N CYS A 48 -1.94 -14.33 -16.90
CA CYS A 48 -1.25 -15.62 -16.75
C CYS A 48 -2.18 -16.75 -16.29
N GLN A 49 -3.36 -16.41 -15.77
CA GLN A 49 -4.34 -17.32 -15.18
C GLN A 49 -3.74 -18.21 -14.07
N LYS A 50 -2.85 -17.63 -13.24
CA LYS A 50 -2.19 -18.31 -12.12
C LYS A 50 -1.78 -17.34 -11.01
N PRO A 51 -1.53 -17.84 -9.77
CA PRO A 51 -0.89 -17.08 -8.71
C PRO A 51 0.54 -16.66 -9.10
N CYS A 52 0.85 -15.39 -8.90
CA CYS A 52 2.15 -14.79 -9.19
C CYS A 52 2.57 -13.84 -8.07
N ASP A 53 3.87 -13.75 -7.85
CA ASP A 53 4.42 -12.72 -6.98
C ASP A 53 4.20 -11.33 -7.60
N ALA A 54 3.81 -10.37 -6.76
CA ALA A 54 3.51 -9.02 -7.21
C ALA A 54 3.84 -7.97 -6.13
N LYS A 55 3.86 -6.70 -6.55
CA LYS A 55 3.96 -5.55 -5.65
C LYS A 55 2.68 -4.74 -5.75
N LYS A 56 1.96 -4.57 -4.64
CA LYS A 56 0.70 -3.85 -4.59
C LYS A 56 0.87 -2.58 -3.75
N GLY A 57 0.66 -1.42 -4.34
CA GLY A 57 0.80 -0.15 -3.63
C GLY A 57 0.17 1.00 -4.41
N PHE A 58 0.16 2.17 -3.78
CA PHE A 58 -0.34 3.41 -4.36
C PHE A 58 0.79 4.39 -4.61
N SER A 59 0.62 5.26 -5.59
CA SER A 59 1.46 6.44 -5.80
C SER A 59 0.58 7.65 -6.11
N PHE A 60 1.01 8.84 -5.66
CA PHE A 60 0.29 10.07 -5.95
C PHE A 60 0.64 10.57 -7.35
N LYS A 61 -0.35 10.60 -8.24
CA LYS A 61 -0.17 11.23 -9.56
C LYS A 61 -0.33 12.75 -9.50
N LYS A 62 -1.29 13.22 -8.70
CA LYS A 62 -1.60 14.64 -8.50
C LYS A 62 -2.14 14.85 -7.08
N LEU A 63 -1.71 15.92 -6.44
CA LEU A 63 -2.32 16.44 -5.21
C LEU A 63 -3.41 17.46 -5.58
N PRO A 64 -4.49 17.58 -4.78
CA PRO A 64 -5.60 18.48 -5.06
C PRO A 64 -5.17 19.90 -5.43
#